data_AF-A0A2R6WZQ0-F1
#
_entry.id   AF-A0A2R6WZQ0-F1
#
_cell.length_a   1.000
_cell.length_b   1.000
_cell.length_c   1.000
_cell.angle_alpha   90.00
_cell.angle_beta   90.00
_cell.angle_gamma   90.00
#
_symmetry.space_group_name_H-M   'P 1'
#
loop_
_entity.id
_entity.type
_entity.pdbx_description
1 polymer ?
#
loop_
_entity_poly.entity_id
_entity_poly.type
_entity_poly.pdbx_seq_one_letter_code
_entity_poly.pdbx_strand_id
1 'polypeptide(L)'
;MASTAGLVPITRHFLAKYYEKYPYSPLNKELPSIIDSLKEKFNRMDLEYQKASGNKQMMEELQIIVPHKIDENLWKNREQIEEILHLFEEGSWPKALKGQSASTNVVKALERLGGILKSLLKDIEKFQVANSDRVYNMVLTYMPQDFRCSLIKQQRERSEKRRQAEVEALVNAGGSIREKFVLLWKQQMERRRQLAQLGSGSGLYKQLVKFLVGVPLVLLEFVKQINDHQGPMEEQRERYGPPLYQITTLASYIRIFTQFWWLTFDNADSQTEDMLAQLEKSVDAYVTDFKHYLKFMGEVFENSPFLISAEEAGLTEEKFDDFEETPIPPGKFHEVAVKVECEGSIVAWDFRLTSGKDVGFHVDFINESGSKVPMVPYKRYEANQPNQGDFPSPFVGHYKLVWDNSYSTFYRKIVRHKLDVIPPVAPQSPDMSLVEEDEQT
;
A
#
# COMPACT_ATOMS: atom_id res chain seq x y z
N MET A 1 -6.79 -16.23 -14.71
CA MET A 1 -6.43 -15.63 -13.41
C MET A 1 -5.14 -16.28 -12.94
N ALA A 2 -4.21 -15.53 -12.35
CA ALA A 2 -3.05 -16.13 -11.71
C ALA A 2 -3.53 -16.98 -10.51
N SER A 3 -3.00 -18.20 -10.37
CA SER A 3 -3.33 -19.05 -9.23
C SER A 3 -2.71 -18.46 -7.97
N THR A 4 -3.51 -18.36 -6.90
CA THR A 4 -3.02 -17.96 -5.57
C THR A 4 -2.84 -19.13 -4.63
N ALA A 5 -3.02 -20.36 -5.12
CA ALA A 5 -2.81 -21.56 -4.31
C ALA A 5 -1.35 -21.64 -3.84
N GLY A 6 -1.14 -21.68 -2.52
CA GLY A 6 0.19 -21.76 -1.90
C GLY A 6 0.95 -20.44 -1.78
N LEU A 7 0.36 -19.32 -2.19
CA LEU A 7 0.94 -17.98 -1.95
C LEU A 7 0.58 -17.49 -0.55
N VAL A 8 1.51 -16.81 0.09
CA VAL A 8 1.36 -16.13 1.37
C VAL A 8 1.79 -14.66 1.26
N PRO A 9 1.35 -13.77 2.18
CA PRO A 9 1.83 -12.41 2.22
C PRO A 9 3.34 -12.35 2.37
N ILE A 10 3.97 -11.37 1.72
CA ILE A 10 5.41 -11.18 1.86
C ILE A 10 5.80 -10.86 3.31
N THR A 11 6.87 -11.50 3.79
CA THR A 11 7.36 -11.33 5.17
C THR A 11 8.56 -10.38 5.22
N ARG A 12 8.77 -9.74 6.37
CA ARG A 12 9.96 -8.90 6.62
C ARG A 12 11.26 -9.69 6.43
N HIS A 13 11.31 -10.92 6.94
CA HIS A 13 12.48 -11.81 6.83
C HIS A 13 12.82 -12.16 5.38
N PHE A 14 11.81 -12.44 4.55
CA PHE A 14 12.03 -12.65 3.14
C PHE A 14 12.61 -11.39 2.49
N LEU A 15 12.03 -10.22 2.77
CA LEU A 15 12.52 -8.96 2.22
C LEU A 15 13.96 -8.65 2.65
N ALA A 16 14.33 -8.97 3.89
CA ALA A 16 15.69 -8.76 4.40
C ALA A 16 16.71 -9.51 3.52
N LYS A 17 16.46 -10.81 3.28
CA LYS A 17 17.27 -11.66 2.38
C LYS A 17 17.20 -11.21 0.93
N TYR A 18 16.00 -10.88 0.45
CA TYR A 18 15.79 -10.47 -0.93
C TYR A 18 16.58 -9.19 -1.25
N TYR A 19 16.54 -8.21 -0.35
CA TYR A 19 17.24 -6.94 -0.49
C TYR A 19 18.77 -7.06 -0.35
N GLU A 20 19.33 -8.20 0.08
CA GLU A 20 20.78 -8.45 -0.01
C GLU A 20 21.30 -8.33 -1.45
N LYS A 21 20.45 -8.64 -2.43
CA LYS A 21 20.75 -8.51 -3.86
C LYS A 21 20.75 -7.06 -4.35
N TYR A 22 20.23 -6.14 -3.54
CA TYR A 22 20.06 -4.72 -3.86
C TYR A 22 20.80 -3.84 -2.85
N PRO A 23 22.14 -3.88 -2.81
CA PRO A 23 22.91 -2.97 -1.97
C PRO A 23 22.77 -1.54 -2.49
N TYR A 24 22.39 -0.61 -1.61
CA TYR A 24 22.40 0.81 -1.96
C TYR A 24 23.85 1.31 -2.04
N SER A 25 24.20 1.97 -3.14
CA SER A 25 25.50 2.63 -3.26
C SER A 25 25.51 3.89 -2.38
N PRO A 26 26.56 4.14 -1.57
CA PRO A 26 26.61 5.30 -0.69
C PRO A 26 26.35 6.63 -1.42
N LEU A 27 25.78 7.59 -0.70
CA LEU A 27 25.61 8.96 -1.17
C LEU A 27 26.94 9.63 -1.46
N ASN A 28 26.89 10.82 -2.06
CA ASN A 28 28.06 11.66 -2.23
C ASN A 28 28.82 11.83 -0.90
N LYS A 29 30.12 11.49 -0.89
CA LYS A 29 30.96 11.57 0.31
C LYS A 29 31.13 12.99 0.83
N GLU A 30 30.92 13.99 -0.02
CA GLU A 30 30.96 15.40 0.37
C GLU A 30 29.68 15.89 1.04
N LEU A 31 28.59 15.09 1.02
CA LEU A 31 27.28 15.50 1.52
C LEU A 31 27.31 16.03 2.97
N PRO A 32 27.98 15.35 3.94
CA PRO A 32 28.08 15.88 5.30
C PRO A 32 28.78 17.24 5.35
N SER A 33 29.87 17.41 4.60
CA SER A 33 30.61 18.68 4.53
C SER A 33 29.78 19.80 3.90
N ILE A 34 28.97 19.49 2.88
CA ILE A 34 28.04 20.46 2.27
C ILE A 34 26.99 20.89 3.29
N ILE A 35 26.39 19.95 4.00
CA ILE A 35 25.40 20.22 5.06
C ILE A 35 26.01 21.09 6.16
N ASP A 36 27.21 20.77 6.61
CA ASP A 36 27.88 21.53 7.68
C ASP A 36 28.26 22.94 7.22
N SER A 37 28.67 23.10 5.96
CA SER A 37 28.93 24.42 5.39
C SER A 37 27.66 25.27 5.27
N LEU A 38 26.53 24.68 4.84
CA LEU A 38 25.23 25.35 4.85
C LEU A 38 24.86 25.78 6.27
N LYS A 39 25.04 24.88 7.25
CA LYS A 39 24.79 25.17 8.68
C LYS A 39 25.60 26.35 9.19
N GLU A 40 26.89 26.35 8.94
CA GLU A 40 27.76 27.43 9.37
C GLU A 40 27.31 28.77 8.78
N LYS A 41 27.03 28.81 7.47
CA LYS A 41 26.64 30.03 6.78
C LYS A 41 25.27 30.53 7.23
N PHE A 42 24.25 29.67 7.33
CA PHE A 42 22.94 30.15 7.76
C PHE A 42 22.94 30.55 9.24
N ASN A 43 23.65 29.85 10.13
CA ASN A 43 23.76 30.24 11.55
C ASN A 43 24.39 31.64 11.70
N ARG A 44 25.34 31.97 10.84
CA ARG A 44 25.95 33.31 10.77
C ARG A 44 24.92 34.36 10.33
N MET A 45 24.20 34.09 9.25
CA MET A 45 23.16 34.99 8.72
C MET A 45 21.99 35.17 9.71
N ASP A 46 21.60 34.12 10.43
CA ASP A 46 20.58 34.19 11.48
C ASP A 46 21.03 35.11 12.62
N LEU A 47 22.27 34.99 13.08
CA LEU A 47 22.80 35.89 14.11
C LEU A 47 22.83 37.36 13.64
N GLU A 48 23.18 37.60 12.37
CA GLU A 48 23.15 38.94 11.77
C GLU A 48 21.71 39.47 11.67
N TYR A 49 20.79 38.63 11.21
CA TYR A 49 19.37 38.97 11.11
C TYR A 49 18.75 39.28 12.46
N GLN A 50 19.04 38.48 13.50
CA GLN A 50 18.56 38.73 14.86
C GLN A 50 19.09 40.04 15.41
N LYS A 51 20.36 40.39 15.15
CA LYS A 51 20.95 41.66 15.56
C LYS A 51 20.29 42.85 14.86
N ALA A 52 19.95 42.70 13.58
CA ALA A 52 19.37 43.78 12.78
C ALA A 52 17.86 43.97 13.02
N SER A 53 17.10 42.88 13.16
CA SER A 53 15.63 42.89 13.23
C SER A 53 15.07 42.79 14.66
N GLY A 54 15.85 42.27 15.61
CA GLY A 54 15.38 41.92 16.95
C GLY A 54 14.44 40.71 17.00
N ASN A 55 14.14 40.06 15.86
CA ASN A 55 13.20 38.96 15.77
C ASN A 55 13.91 37.59 15.94
N LYS A 56 13.59 36.88 17.03
CA LYS A 56 14.14 35.54 17.34
C LYS A 56 13.23 34.38 16.92
N GLN A 57 11.99 34.65 16.51
CA GLN A 57 10.94 33.64 16.33
C GLN A 57 11.10 32.82 15.03
N MET A 58 11.79 33.38 14.03
CA MET A 58 11.87 32.78 12.69
C MET A 58 12.52 31.39 12.66
N MET A 59 13.51 31.13 13.52
CA MET A 59 14.14 29.81 13.61
C MET A 59 13.25 28.76 14.30
N GLU A 60 12.41 29.18 15.25
CA GLU A 60 11.44 28.29 15.91
C GLU A 60 10.38 27.81 14.93
N GLU A 61 10.07 28.61 13.91
CA GLU A 61 9.12 28.30 12.84
C GLU A 61 9.71 27.38 11.75
N LEU A 62 11.03 27.41 11.56
CA LEU A 62 11.77 26.62 10.55
C LEU A 62 12.19 25.24 11.04
N GLN A 63 11.29 24.53 11.73
CA GLN A 63 11.56 23.16 12.19
C GLN A 63 11.95 22.23 11.03
N ILE A 64 13.12 21.60 11.16
CA ILE A 64 13.56 20.53 10.25
C ILE A 64 12.97 19.22 10.74
N ILE A 65 11.79 18.89 10.21
CA ILE A 65 11.15 17.59 10.43
C ILE A 65 11.43 16.72 9.23
N VAL A 66 12.15 15.63 9.45
CA VAL A 66 12.45 14.62 8.42
C VAL A 66 11.58 13.40 8.67
N PRO A 67 10.56 13.15 7.83
CA PRO A 67 9.73 11.97 7.97
C PRO A 67 10.52 10.69 7.74
N HIS A 68 10.18 9.67 8.53
CA HIS A 68 10.81 8.35 8.43
C HIS A 68 10.05 7.41 7.49
N LYS A 69 8.78 7.69 7.15
CA LYS A 69 8.08 6.91 6.12
C LYS A 69 8.62 7.34 4.77
N ILE A 70 9.07 6.40 3.92
CA ILE A 70 9.64 6.72 2.61
C ILE A 70 8.66 7.56 1.77
N ASP A 71 7.38 7.22 1.77
CA ASP A 71 6.39 7.95 0.98
C ASP A 71 6.12 9.36 1.52
N GLU A 72 5.97 9.51 2.83
CA GLU A 72 5.84 10.81 3.49
C GLU A 72 7.07 11.69 3.21
N ASN A 73 8.24 11.07 3.21
CA ASN A 73 9.50 11.73 2.94
C ASN A 73 9.60 12.19 1.46
N LEU A 74 9.14 11.37 0.51
CA LEU A 74 9.03 11.79 -0.89
C LEU A 74 8.08 13.00 -1.05
N TRP A 75 6.95 13.03 -0.33
CA TRP A 75 6.08 14.20 -0.28
C TRP A 75 6.78 15.42 0.34
N LYS A 76 7.53 15.23 1.43
CA LYS A 76 8.31 16.29 2.05
C LYS A 76 9.34 16.89 1.11
N ASN A 77 9.98 16.08 0.26
CA ASN A 77 10.93 16.59 -0.73
C ASN A 77 10.25 17.39 -1.84
N ARG A 78 9.05 17.00 -2.28
CA ARG A 78 8.25 17.82 -3.20
C ARG A 78 7.90 19.17 -2.57
N GLU A 79 7.50 19.18 -1.30
CA GLU A 79 7.28 20.40 -0.52
C GLU A 79 8.55 21.27 -0.48
N GLN A 80 9.71 20.71 -0.10
CA GLN A 80 10.96 21.45 -0.06
C GLN A 80 11.34 22.03 -1.43
N ILE A 81 11.19 21.27 -2.51
CA ILE A 81 11.50 21.74 -3.86
C ILE A 81 10.57 22.90 -4.25
N GLU A 82 9.27 22.81 -4.00
CA GLU A 82 8.34 23.90 -4.31
C GLU A 82 8.63 25.15 -3.48
N GLU A 83 8.96 25.01 -2.19
CA GLU A 83 9.37 26.14 -1.33
C GLU A 83 10.66 26.80 -1.84
N ILE A 84 11.67 26.02 -2.24
CA ILE A 84 12.91 26.56 -2.83
C ILE A 84 12.61 27.27 -4.16
N LEU A 85 11.77 26.68 -5.01
CA LEU A 85 11.37 27.29 -6.27
C LEU A 85 10.63 28.60 -6.05
N HIS A 86 9.78 28.69 -5.04
CA HIS A 86 9.10 29.93 -4.68
C HIS A 86 10.09 31.03 -4.25
N LEU A 87 11.17 30.67 -3.53
CA LEU A 87 12.25 31.61 -3.22
C LEU A 87 13.01 32.08 -4.47
N PHE A 88 13.03 31.28 -5.54
CA PHE A 88 13.68 31.63 -6.81
C PHE A 88 12.79 32.50 -7.70
N GLU A 89 11.50 32.69 -7.37
CA GLU A 89 10.61 33.59 -8.11
C GLU A 89 10.89 35.06 -7.78
N GLU A 90 10.78 35.94 -8.79
CA GLU A 90 11.08 37.37 -8.65
C GLU A 90 10.28 38.05 -7.53
N GLY A 91 9.05 37.60 -7.27
CA GLY A 91 8.22 38.08 -6.16
C GLY A 91 8.90 37.97 -4.79
N SER A 92 9.71 36.93 -4.61
CA SER A 92 10.41 36.61 -3.35
C SER A 92 11.79 37.25 -3.25
N TRP A 93 12.29 37.87 -4.32
CA TRP A 93 13.66 38.39 -4.34
C TRP A 93 13.85 39.61 -3.43
N PRO A 94 15.08 39.83 -2.92
CA PRO A 94 15.48 41.05 -2.23
C PRO A 94 15.33 42.30 -3.11
N LYS A 95 15.24 43.48 -2.49
CA LYS A 95 15.02 44.73 -3.23
C LYS A 95 16.20 45.05 -4.15
N ALA A 96 17.44 44.77 -3.73
CA ALA A 96 18.62 45.02 -4.56
C ALA A 96 18.64 44.16 -5.85
N LEU A 97 17.97 43.00 -5.84
CA LEU A 97 17.89 42.08 -6.98
C LEU A 97 16.69 42.38 -7.90
N LYS A 98 15.59 42.91 -7.35
CA LYS A 98 14.39 43.32 -8.09
C LYS A 98 14.69 44.51 -9.00
N GLY A 99 14.53 44.34 -10.31
CA GLY A 99 14.75 45.40 -11.31
C GLY A 99 16.14 45.44 -11.95
N GLN A 100 17.03 44.50 -11.61
CA GLN A 100 18.24 44.28 -12.40
C GLN A 100 17.86 43.55 -13.70
N SER A 101 18.06 44.22 -14.83
CA SER A 101 17.77 43.66 -16.17
C SER A 101 18.62 42.42 -16.46
N ALA A 102 18.11 41.20 -16.21
CA ALA A 102 18.57 39.87 -16.66
C ALA A 102 20.10 39.53 -16.63
N SER A 103 20.96 40.42 -16.14
CA SER A 103 22.41 40.37 -16.41
C SER A 103 23.26 40.06 -15.19
N THR A 104 22.68 39.84 -14.01
CA THR A 104 23.45 39.40 -12.84
C THR A 104 23.58 37.88 -12.82
N ASN A 105 24.78 37.41 -12.46
CA ASN A 105 25.12 35.99 -12.40
C ASN A 105 24.16 35.21 -11.48
N VAL A 106 23.66 35.86 -10.42
CA VAL A 106 22.66 35.32 -9.50
C VAL A 106 21.38 34.94 -10.25
N VAL A 107 20.77 35.85 -11.02
CA VAL A 107 19.51 35.58 -11.75
C VAL A 107 19.66 34.39 -12.69
N LYS A 108 20.72 34.37 -13.50
CA LYS A 108 21.00 33.26 -14.43
C LYS A 108 21.17 31.92 -13.71
N ALA A 109 21.85 31.93 -12.57
CA ALA A 109 22.02 30.74 -11.75
C ALA A 109 20.68 30.28 -11.14
N LEU A 110 19.85 31.18 -10.62
CA LEU A 110 18.52 30.84 -10.10
C LEU A 110 17.61 30.24 -11.19
N GLU A 111 17.62 30.79 -12.41
CA GLU A 111 16.89 30.23 -13.55
C GLU A 111 17.37 28.81 -13.89
N ARG A 112 18.69 28.61 -13.96
CA ARG A 112 19.30 27.29 -14.21
C ARG A 112 18.93 26.29 -13.12
N LEU A 113 19.18 26.62 -11.86
CA LEU A 113 18.89 25.77 -10.71
C LEU A 113 17.40 25.47 -10.60
N GLY A 114 16.55 26.47 -10.84
CA GLY A 114 15.10 26.31 -10.89
C GLY A 114 14.65 25.35 -11.99
N GLY A 115 15.27 25.38 -13.17
CA GLY A 115 15.03 24.40 -14.23
C GLY A 115 15.38 22.97 -13.80
N ILE A 116 16.52 22.78 -13.13
CA ILE A 116 16.98 21.48 -12.63
C ILE A 116 16.03 20.95 -11.54
N LEU A 117 15.64 21.78 -10.58
CA LEU A 117 14.72 21.43 -9.51
C LEU A 117 13.32 21.10 -10.03
N LYS A 118 12.80 21.86 -11.01
CA LYS A 118 11.53 21.55 -11.71
C LYS A 118 11.59 20.20 -12.42
N SER A 119 12.74 19.85 -13.02
CA SER A 119 12.94 18.52 -13.60
C SER A 119 12.89 17.43 -12.53
N LEU A 120 13.60 17.61 -11.42
CA LEU A 120 13.60 16.64 -10.32
C LEU A 120 12.20 16.45 -9.72
N LEU A 121 11.45 17.54 -9.51
CA LEU A 121 10.08 17.49 -9.01
C LEU A 121 9.19 16.60 -9.90
N LYS A 122 9.29 16.76 -11.22
CA LYS A 122 8.58 15.91 -12.19
C LYS A 122 9.01 14.45 -12.12
N ASP A 123 10.29 14.17 -11.88
CA ASP A 123 10.80 12.81 -11.73
C ASP A 123 10.24 12.14 -10.47
N ILE A 124 10.15 12.87 -9.35
CA ILE A 124 9.53 12.39 -8.10
C ILE A 124 8.04 12.12 -8.32
N GLU A 125 7.32 13.02 -9.00
CA GLU A 125 5.90 12.86 -9.32
C GLU A 125 5.64 11.62 -10.16
N LYS A 126 6.41 11.44 -11.24
CA LYS A 126 6.34 10.25 -12.09
C LYS A 126 6.60 8.99 -11.30
N PHE A 127 7.61 9.00 -10.42
CA PHE A 127 7.93 7.86 -9.57
C PHE A 127 6.76 7.49 -8.64
N GLN A 128 6.15 8.48 -7.97
CA GLN A 128 5.00 8.24 -7.07
C GLN A 128 3.76 7.73 -7.82
N VAL A 129 3.47 8.27 -9.00
CA VAL A 129 2.37 7.81 -9.86
C VAL A 129 2.62 6.39 -10.34
N ALA A 130 3.81 6.11 -10.90
CA ALA A 130 4.18 4.79 -11.40
C ALA A 130 4.11 3.72 -10.29
N ASN A 131 4.59 4.04 -9.08
CA ASN A 131 4.51 3.12 -7.95
C ASN A 131 3.05 2.86 -7.52
N SER A 132 2.22 3.91 -7.48
CA SER A 132 0.80 3.78 -7.15
C SER A 132 0.04 2.93 -8.19
N ASP A 133 0.30 3.16 -9.47
CA ASP A 133 -0.29 2.39 -10.56
C ASP A 133 0.18 0.94 -10.56
N ARG A 134 1.45 0.68 -10.23
CA ARG A 134 1.99 -0.68 -10.10
C ARG A 134 1.26 -1.48 -9.02
N VAL A 135 1.10 -0.91 -7.82
CA VAL A 135 0.34 -1.54 -6.73
C VAL A 135 -1.10 -1.80 -7.18
N TYR A 136 -1.74 -0.82 -7.81
CA TYR A 136 -3.10 -0.95 -8.31
C TYR A 136 -3.26 -2.05 -9.38
N ASN A 137 -2.40 -2.04 -10.40
CA ASN A 137 -2.42 -3.03 -11.48
C ASN A 137 -2.11 -4.44 -10.98
N MET A 138 -1.22 -4.56 -9.98
CA MET A 138 -0.96 -5.82 -9.30
C MET A 138 -2.24 -6.36 -8.64
N VAL A 139 -2.93 -5.54 -7.85
CA VAL A 139 -4.23 -5.93 -7.24
C VAL A 139 -5.23 -6.36 -8.32
N LEU A 140 -5.33 -5.60 -9.42
CA LEU A 140 -6.24 -5.93 -10.52
C LEU A 140 -5.94 -7.27 -11.22
N THR A 141 -4.70 -7.75 -11.18
CA THR A 141 -4.31 -9.03 -11.81
C THR A 141 -5.02 -10.23 -11.18
N TYR A 142 -5.43 -10.10 -9.92
CA TYR A 142 -6.10 -11.14 -9.15
C TYR A 142 -7.61 -10.93 -9.02
N MET A 143 -8.13 -9.83 -9.56
CA MET A 143 -9.56 -9.53 -9.55
C MET A 143 -10.25 -10.23 -10.72
N PRO A 144 -11.51 -10.67 -10.55
CA PRO A 144 -12.33 -11.17 -11.67
C PRO A 144 -12.41 -10.12 -12.79
N GLN A 145 -12.16 -10.53 -14.03
CA GLN A 145 -12.17 -9.65 -15.21
C GLN A 145 -13.59 -9.45 -15.75
N ASP A 146 -14.50 -8.99 -14.89
CA ASP A 146 -15.88 -8.70 -15.25
C ASP A 146 -16.26 -7.25 -14.90
N PHE A 147 -17.56 -6.94 -14.89
CA PHE A 147 -18.08 -5.60 -14.61
C PHE A 147 -17.61 -5.03 -13.25
N ARG A 148 -17.24 -5.88 -12.29
CA ARG A 148 -16.73 -5.47 -10.97
C ARG A 148 -15.38 -4.75 -11.09
N CYS A 149 -14.49 -5.26 -11.94
CA CYS A 149 -13.20 -4.62 -12.25
C CYS A 149 -13.40 -3.21 -12.86
N SER A 150 -14.37 -3.09 -13.77
CA SER A 150 -14.72 -1.80 -14.39
C SER A 150 -15.28 -0.79 -13.37
N LEU A 151 -16.11 -1.23 -12.43
CA LEU A 151 -16.64 -0.36 -11.37
C LEU A 151 -15.54 0.18 -10.46
N ILE A 152 -14.59 -0.67 -10.05
CA ILE A 152 -13.47 -0.27 -9.19
C ILE A 152 -12.55 0.74 -9.91
N LYS A 153 -12.28 0.52 -11.20
CA LYS A 153 -11.55 1.48 -12.05
C LYS A 153 -12.26 2.83 -12.11
N GLN A 154 -13.56 2.81 -12.41
CA GLN A 154 -14.34 4.04 -12.52
C GLN A 154 -14.44 4.77 -11.17
N GLN A 155 -14.58 4.06 -10.06
CA GLN A 155 -14.59 4.63 -8.72
C GLN A 155 -13.24 5.30 -8.38
N ARG A 156 -12.12 4.63 -8.69
CA ARG A 156 -10.77 5.20 -8.53
C ARG A 156 -10.64 6.50 -9.32
N GLU A 157 -11.00 6.50 -10.61
CA GLU A 157 -10.92 7.69 -11.45
C GLU A 157 -11.75 8.86 -10.92
N ARG A 158 -13.00 8.61 -10.48
CA ARG A 158 -13.85 9.65 -9.88
C ARG A 158 -13.25 10.20 -8.57
N SER A 159 -12.71 9.30 -7.73
CA SER A 159 -12.05 9.65 -6.47
C SER A 159 -10.79 10.50 -6.71
N GLU A 160 -9.93 10.11 -7.65
CA GLU A 160 -8.73 10.88 -8.02
C GLU A 160 -9.10 12.27 -8.58
N LYS A 161 -10.11 12.35 -9.47
CA LYS A 161 -10.59 13.64 -10.00
C LYS A 161 -11.11 14.56 -8.89
N ARG A 162 -11.88 14.03 -7.94
CA ARG A 162 -12.38 14.81 -6.80
C ARG A 162 -11.25 15.34 -5.94
N ARG A 163 -10.25 14.51 -5.63
CA ARG A 163 -9.10 14.89 -4.81
C ARG A 163 -8.21 15.93 -5.50
N GLN A 164 -8.03 15.80 -6.80
CA GLN A 164 -7.33 16.80 -7.61
C GLN A 164 -8.06 18.15 -7.59
N ALA A 165 -9.39 18.15 -7.74
CA ALA A 165 -10.19 19.37 -7.67
C ALA A 165 -10.12 20.07 -6.29
N GLU A 166 -10.00 19.31 -5.20
CA GLU A 166 -9.81 19.85 -3.85
C GLU A 166 -8.46 20.56 -3.70
N VAL A 167 -7.40 19.97 -4.26
CA VAL A 167 -6.06 20.60 -4.28
C VAL A 167 -6.07 21.87 -5.13
N GLU A 168 -6.71 21.83 -6.31
CA GLU A 168 -6.85 23.00 -7.17
C GLU A 168 -7.65 24.11 -6.50
N ALA A 169 -8.74 23.78 -5.81
CA ALA A 169 -9.54 24.74 -5.05
C ALA A 169 -8.72 25.41 -3.94
N LEU A 170 -7.90 24.64 -3.21
CA LEU A 170 -7.02 25.17 -2.17
C LEU A 170 -5.97 26.14 -2.74
N VAL A 171 -5.31 25.75 -3.84
CA VAL A 171 -4.31 26.60 -4.50
C VAL A 171 -4.96 27.88 -5.06
N ASN A 172 -6.12 27.76 -5.70
CA ASN A 172 -6.85 28.91 -6.23
C ASN A 172 -7.37 29.86 -5.14
N ALA A 173 -7.61 29.35 -3.92
CA ALA A 173 -7.96 30.15 -2.76
C ALA A 173 -6.76 30.85 -2.10
N GLY A 174 -5.54 30.67 -2.64
CA GLY A 174 -4.32 31.24 -2.08
C GLY A 174 -3.71 30.42 -0.95
N GLY A 175 -4.05 29.14 -0.85
CA GLY A 175 -3.45 28.23 0.13
C GLY A 175 -1.93 28.13 -0.06
N SER A 176 -1.21 28.06 1.06
CA SER A 176 0.24 27.92 1.10
C SER A 176 0.70 26.56 0.53
N ILE A 177 1.97 26.51 0.12
CA ILE A 177 2.62 25.26 -0.32
C ILE A 177 2.51 24.20 0.78
N ARG A 178 2.75 24.58 2.05
CA ARG A 178 2.60 23.69 3.20
C ARG A 178 1.18 23.14 3.35
N GLU A 179 0.15 23.97 3.24
CA GLU A 179 -1.26 23.51 3.31
C GLU A 179 -1.58 22.53 2.18
N LYS A 180 -1.09 22.80 0.95
CA LYS A 180 -1.22 21.88 -0.18
C LYS A 180 -0.61 20.50 0.14
N PHE A 181 0.60 20.44 0.71
CA PHE A 181 1.25 19.17 1.03
C PHE A 181 0.62 18.46 2.24
N VAL A 182 0.10 19.20 3.22
CA VAL A 182 -0.72 18.63 4.30
C VAL A 182 -1.98 17.96 3.72
N LEU A 183 -2.67 18.60 2.79
CA LEU A 183 -3.84 18.03 2.12
C LEU A 183 -3.48 16.78 1.31
N LEU A 184 -2.41 16.83 0.51
CA LEU A 184 -1.96 15.69 -0.29
C LEU A 184 -1.58 14.49 0.58
N TRP A 185 -0.93 14.74 1.72
CA TRP A 185 -0.62 13.70 2.69
C TRP A 185 -1.87 13.14 3.36
N LYS A 186 -2.83 13.99 3.76
CA LYS A 186 -4.13 13.55 4.29
C LYS A 186 -4.84 12.63 3.29
N GLN A 187 -4.91 13.03 2.04
CA GLN A 187 -5.49 12.22 0.95
C GLN A 187 -4.75 10.89 0.78
N GLN A 188 -3.42 10.87 0.89
CA GLN A 188 -2.62 9.64 0.84
C GLN A 188 -2.90 8.71 2.02
N MET A 189 -3.05 9.24 3.23
CA MET A 189 -3.41 8.46 4.41
C MET A 189 -4.84 7.93 4.32
N GLU A 190 -5.76 8.68 3.73
CA GLU A 190 -7.11 8.22 3.46
C GLU A 190 -7.12 7.04 2.46
N ARG A 191 -6.32 7.11 1.38
CA ARG A 191 -6.11 5.97 0.47
C ARG A 191 -5.64 4.73 1.25
N ARG A 192 -4.67 4.90 2.15
CA ARG A 192 -4.14 3.81 3.00
C ARG A 192 -5.18 3.24 3.96
N ARG A 193 -5.99 4.09 4.60
CA ARG A 193 -7.08 3.66 5.48
C ARG A 193 -8.13 2.87 4.71
N GLN A 194 -8.52 3.35 3.52
CA GLN A 194 -9.42 2.63 2.63
C GLN A 194 -8.85 1.26 2.25
N LEU A 195 -7.55 1.19 1.90
CA LEU A 195 -6.84 -0.08 1.66
C LEU A 195 -6.89 -1.01 2.89
N ALA A 196 -6.55 -0.53 4.09
CA ALA A 196 -6.60 -1.36 5.30
C ALA A 196 -8.01 -1.88 5.62
N GLN A 197 -9.05 -1.06 5.38
CA GLN A 197 -10.44 -1.48 5.47
C GLN A 197 -10.81 -2.58 4.45
N LEU A 198 -10.10 -2.66 3.31
CA LEU A 198 -10.24 -3.78 2.38
C LEU A 198 -9.84 -5.10 3.04
N GLY A 199 -8.71 -5.10 3.77
CA GLY A 199 -8.17 -6.27 4.43
C GLY A 199 -8.94 -6.69 5.70
N SER A 200 -9.73 -5.79 6.30
CA SER A 200 -10.55 -6.07 7.49
C SER A 200 -12.03 -6.31 7.20
N GLY A 201 -12.49 -6.06 5.96
CA GLY A 201 -13.87 -6.37 5.52
C GLY A 201 -14.97 -5.45 6.09
N SER A 202 -14.65 -4.22 6.50
CA SER A 202 -15.62 -3.28 7.10
C SER A 202 -16.14 -2.18 6.16
N GLY A 203 -17.26 -1.53 6.51
CA GLY A 203 -17.80 -0.34 5.81
C GLY A 203 -18.42 -0.55 4.42
N LEU A 204 -18.32 0.47 3.55
CA LEU A 204 -18.68 0.41 2.11
C LEU A 204 -18.02 -0.78 1.40
N TYR A 205 -16.90 -1.26 1.93
CA TYR A 205 -16.20 -2.41 1.39
C TYR A 205 -16.75 -3.75 1.85
N LYS A 206 -17.48 -3.83 2.97
CA LYS A 206 -18.33 -5.01 3.28
C LYS A 206 -19.30 -5.29 2.13
N GLN A 207 -19.75 -4.25 1.42
CA GLN A 207 -20.53 -4.41 0.20
C GLN A 207 -19.68 -4.92 -0.97
N LEU A 208 -18.48 -4.39 -1.20
CA LEU A 208 -17.54 -4.92 -2.22
C LEU A 208 -17.12 -6.37 -1.94
N VAL A 209 -16.79 -6.76 -0.71
CA VAL A 209 -16.50 -8.15 -0.31
C VAL A 209 -17.66 -9.09 -0.61
N LYS A 210 -18.92 -8.66 -0.40
CA LYS A 210 -20.12 -9.40 -0.85
C LYS A 210 -20.18 -9.57 -2.38
N PHE A 211 -19.64 -8.61 -3.14
CA PHE A 211 -19.52 -8.70 -4.60
C PHE A 211 -18.24 -9.41 -5.07
N LEU A 212 -17.25 -9.66 -4.21
CA LEU A 212 -15.93 -10.18 -4.55
C LEU A 212 -15.76 -11.67 -4.26
N VAL A 213 -16.84 -12.45 -4.40
CA VAL A 213 -16.75 -13.91 -4.54
C VAL A 213 -15.75 -14.19 -5.69
N GLY A 214 -14.54 -14.63 -5.33
CA GLY A 214 -13.42 -14.86 -6.24
C GLY A 214 -12.14 -14.06 -5.98
N VAL A 215 -12.08 -13.13 -5.00
CA VAL A 215 -10.81 -12.47 -4.62
C VAL A 215 -10.00 -13.36 -3.68
N PRO A 216 -8.73 -13.65 -4.00
CA PRO A 216 -7.86 -14.43 -3.13
C PRO A 216 -7.66 -13.85 -1.73
N LEU A 217 -7.82 -14.68 -0.70
CA LEU A 217 -7.65 -14.29 0.71
C LEU A 217 -6.25 -13.70 0.99
N VAL A 218 -5.20 -14.29 0.39
CA VAL A 218 -3.81 -13.83 0.53
C VAL A 218 -3.61 -12.35 0.17
N LEU A 219 -4.42 -11.81 -0.75
CA LEU A 219 -4.35 -10.40 -1.11
C LEU A 219 -4.98 -9.50 -0.06
N LEU A 220 -6.08 -9.96 0.55
CA LEU A 220 -6.72 -9.25 1.65
C LEU A 220 -5.79 -9.21 2.86
N GLU A 221 -5.10 -10.32 3.14
CA GLU A 221 -4.07 -10.40 4.19
C GLU A 221 -2.86 -9.50 3.88
N PHE A 222 -2.35 -9.51 2.65
CA PHE A 222 -1.29 -8.61 2.22
C PHE A 222 -1.67 -7.13 2.41
N VAL A 223 -2.87 -6.75 1.95
CA VAL A 223 -3.36 -5.37 2.06
C VAL A 223 -3.57 -4.97 3.54
N LYS A 224 -3.93 -5.91 4.41
CA LYS A 224 -4.00 -5.68 5.86
C LYS A 224 -2.62 -5.40 6.48
N GLN A 225 -1.59 -6.12 6.04
CA GLN A 225 -0.23 -6.03 6.59
C GLN A 225 0.61 -4.89 6.00
N ILE A 226 0.22 -4.31 4.86
CA ILE A 226 1.02 -3.29 4.16
C ILE A 226 1.24 -2.00 4.99
N ASN A 227 0.32 -1.71 5.92
CA ASN A 227 0.36 -0.53 6.78
C ASN A 227 0.75 -0.84 8.23
N ASP A 228 1.09 -2.09 8.55
CA ASP A 228 1.51 -2.46 9.89
C ASP A 228 2.85 -1.76 10.23
N HIS A 229 2.94 -1.18 11.43
CA HIS A 229 4.15 -0.56 11.96
C HIS A 229 5.31 -1.53 12.16
N GLN A 230 5.05 -2.84 12.13
CA GLN A 230 6.05 -3.90 12.07
C GLN A 230 5.96 -4.74 10.78
N GLY A 231 5.23 -4.22 9.79
CA GLY A 231 4.97 -4.89 8.54
C GLY A 231 6.22 -5.10 7.67
N PRO A 232 6.10 -5.88 6.60
CA PRO A 232 7.20 -6.18 5.69
C PRO A 232 7.87 -4.93 5.12
N MET A 233 7.12 -3.83 4.96
CA MET A 233 7.64 -2.56 4.44
C MET A 233 8.63 -1.84 5.38
N GLU A 234 8.69 -2.21 6.66
CA GLU A 234 9.69 -1.64 7.59
C GLU A 234 11.12 -2.07 7.25
N GLU A 235 11.31 -3.24 6.64
CA GLU A 235 12.63 -3.66 6.15
C GLU A 235 13.18 -2.68 5.10
N GLN A 236 12.31 -2.26 4.18
CA GLN A 236 12.65 -1.29 3.16
C GLN A 236 13.03 0.06 3.79
N ARG A 237 12.31 0.46 4.85
CA ARG A 237 12.57 1.69 5.59
C ARG A 237 13.90 1.65 6.31
N GLU A 238 14.19 0.58 7.04
CA GLU A 238 15.43 0.43 7.79
C GLU A 238 16.64 0.48 6.83
N ARG A 239 16.54 -0.22 5.70
CA ARG A 239 17.66 -0.36 4.76
C ARG A 239 17.86 0.85 3.86
N TYR A 240 16.78 1.44 3.36
CA TYR A 240 16.84 2.48 2.31
C TYR A 240 16.29 3.84 2.76
N GLY A 241 15.78 3.96 3.98
CA GLY A 241 15.40 5.22 4.58
C GLY A 241 16.59 6.15 4.90
N PRO A 242 17.69 5.68 5.54
CA PRO A 242 18.77 6.55 5.98
C PRO A 242 19.38 7.45 4.88
N PRO A 243 19.62 6.96 3.64
CA PRO A 243 20.06 7.83 2.55
C PRO A 243 19.03 8.92 2.20
N LEU A 244 17.75 8.57 2.12
CA LEU A 244 16.68 9.51 1.82
C LEU A 244 16.52 10.58 2.90
N TYR A 245 16.70 10.22 4.18
CA TYR A 245 16.64 11.17 5.29
C TYR A 245 17.74 12.23 5.18
N GLN A 246 18.96 11.82 4.81
CA GLN A 246 20.08 12.74 4.58
C GLN A 246 19.83 13.68 3.40
N ILE A 247 19.31 13.14 2.29
CA ILE A 247 18.92 13.93 1.12
C ILE A 247 17.85 14.97 1.48
N THR A 248 16.85 14.58 2.28
CA THR A 248 15.77 15.48 2.75
C THR A 248 16.28 16.56 3.70
N THR A 249 17.24 16.18 4.54
CA THR A 249 17.93 17.10 5.45
C THR A 249 18.65 18.17 4.64
N LEU A 250 19.37 17.79 3.59
CA LEU A 250 20.02 18.74 2.68
C LEU A 250 18.99 19.67 2.03
N ALA A 251 17.88 19.16 1.51
CA ALA A 251 16.82 19.98 0.91
C ALA A 251 16.31 21.06 1.88
N SER A 252 16.09 20.67 3.14
CA SER A 252 15.65 21.59 4.20
C SER A 252 16.68 22.67 4.47
N TYR A 253 17.97 22.31 4.52
CA TYR A 253 19.05 23.29 4.69
C TYR A 253 19.23 24.20 3.48
N ILE A 254 19.05 23.72 2.24
CA ILE A 254 19.06 24.56 1.04
C ILE A 254 17.97 25.63 1.13
N ARG A 255 16.74 25.23 1.50
CA ARG A 255 15.62 26.16 1.68
C ARG A 255 15.93 27.22 2.74
N ILE A 256 16.31 26.79 3.94
CA ILE A 256 16.61 27.68 5.07
C ILE A 256 17.76 28.64 4.72
N PHE A 257 18.85 28.11 4.16
CA PHE A 257 19.99 28.90 3.71
C PHE A 257 19.56 29.98 2.71
N THR A 258 18.78 29.60 1.68
CA THR A 258 18.30 30.55 0.66
C THR A 258 17.41 31.63 1.26
N GLN A 259 16.52 31.26 2.17
CA GLN A 259 15.62 32.20 2.84
C GLN A 259 16.38 33.22 3.69
N PHE A 260 17.35 32.77 4.50
CA PHE A 260 18.19 33.68 5.27
C PHE A 260 19.08 34.54 4.39
N TRP A 261 19.61 33.98 3.30
CA TRP A 261 20.37 34.76 2.33
C TRP A 261 19.53 35.89 1.75
N TRP A 262 18.25 35.68 1.44
CA TRP A 262 17.35 36.75 0.98
C TRP A 262 17.11 37.84 2.03
N LEU A 263 17.01 37.46 3.30
CA LEU A 263 16.80 38.44 4.37
C LEU A 263 18.02 39.31 4.64
N THR A 264 19.22 38.78 4.43
CA THR A 264 20.48 39.49 4.66
C THR A 264 21.08 40.07 3.39
N PHE A 265 20.51 39.77 2.21
CA PHE A 265 21.07 40.09 0.90
C PHE A 265 21.42 41.58 0.74
N ASP A 266 20.49 42.47 1.07
CA ASP A 266 20.65 43.92 0.90
C ASP A 266 21.72 44.51 1.85
N ASN A 267 22.15 43.75 2.87
CA ASN A 267 23.17 44.16 3.85
C ASN A 267 24.54 43.47 3.62
N ALA A 268 24.63 42.51 2.69
CA ALA A 268 25.76 41.59 2.54
C ALA A 268 26.54 41.83 1.24
N ASP A 269 27.18 43.00 1.11
CA ASP A 269 27.76 43.46 -0.17
C ASP A 269 29.05 42.71 -0.63
N SER A 270 29.58 41.76 0.13
CA SER A 270 30.88 41.12 -0.16
C SER A 270 30.90 39.58 -0.20
N GLN A 271 29.76 38.89 -0.08
CA GLN A 271 29.71 37.41 -0.05
C GLN A 271 28.79 36.76 -1.09
N THR A 272 28.18 37.53 -1.99
CA THR A 272 27.19 37.03 -2.97
C THR A 272 27.73 35.88 -3.84
N GLU A 273 28.97 35.94 -4.30
CA GLU A 273 29.57 34.88 -5.13
C GLU A 273 29.79 33.57 -4.35
N ASP A 274 30.25 33.68 -3.10
CA ASP A 274 30.46 32.53 -2.22
C ASP A 274 29.14 31.88 -1.79
N MET A 275 28.11 32.70 -1.49
CA MET A 275 26.76 32.21 -1.20
C MET A 275 26.13 31.54 -2.43
N LEU A 276 26.32 32.11 -3.62
CA LEU A 276 25.84 31.52 -4.86
C LEU A 276 26.54 30.20 -5.16
N ALA A 277 27.87 30.15 -5.06
CA ALA A 277 28.64 28.92 -5.26
C ALA A 277 28.21 27.82 -4.27
N GLN A 278 27.93 28.18 -3.01
CA GLN A 278 27.40 27.25 -2.02
C GLN A 278 26.01 26.72 -2.42
N LEU A 279 25.11 27.60 -2.88
CA LEU A 279 23.78 27.20 -3.34
C LEU A 279 23.87 26.24 -4.54
N GLU A 280 24.68 26.57 -5.54
CA GLU A 280 24.90 25.73 -6.72
C GLU A 280 25.44 24.35 -6.33
N LYS A 281 26.50 24.31 -5.53
CA LYS A 281 27.09 23.06 -5.03
C LYS A 281 26.05 22.20 -4.28
N SER A 282 25.22 22.84 -3.46
CA SER A 282 24.23 22.15 -2.64
C SER A 282 23.08 21.60 -3.47
N VAL A 283 22.55 22.38 -4.42
CA VAL A 283 21.46 21.94 -5.31
C VAL A 283 21.96 20.83 -6.25
N ASP A 284 23.16 20.94 -6.81
CA ASP A 284 23.71 19.92 -7.69
C ASP A 284 23.94 18.59 -6.94
N ALA A 285 24.44 18.63 -5.70
CA ALA A 285 24.58 17.45 -4.85
C ALA A 285 23.21 16.84 -4.51
N TYR A 286 22.24 17.67 -4.09
CA TYR A 286 20.89 17.24 -3.78
C TYR A 286 20.23 16.53 -4.96
N VAL A 287 20.26 17.14 -6.16
CA VAL A 287 19.61 16.59 -7.35
C VAL A 287 20.28 15.30 -7.80
N THR A 288 21.61 15.25 -7.77
CA THR A 288 22.38 14.06 -8.18
C THR A 288 22.04 12.87 -7.28
N ASP A 289 22.12 13.05 -5.96
CA ASP A 289 21.84 11.98 -5.00
C ASP A 289 20.36 11.59 -5.01
N PHE A 290 19.42 12.54 -5.19
CA PHE A 290 18.00 12.23 -5.28
C PHE A 290 17.66 11.41 -6.53
N LYS A 291 18.21 11.79 -7.70
CA LYS A 291 18.00 11.01 -8.94
C LYS A 291 18.57 9.62 -8.84
N HIS A 292 19.76 9.48 -8.24
CA HIS A 292 20.36 8.19 -7.96
C HIS A 292 19.47 7.34 -7.03
N TYR A 293 18.95 7.95 -5.96
CA TYR A 293 18.01 7.30 -5.04
C TYR A 293 16.74 6.82 -5.75
N LEU A 294 16.09 7.68 -6.55
CA LEU A 294 14.87 7.33 -7.30
C LEU A 294 15.10 6.19 -8.27
N LYS A 295 16.22 6.22 -9.00
CA LYS A 295 16.58 5.14 -9.94
C LYS A 295 16.72 3.81 -9.20
N PHE A 296 17.51 3.80 -8.13
CA PHE A 296 17.71 2.61 -7.30
C PHE A 296 16.39 2.09 -6.74
N MET A 297 15.59 2.96 -6.12
CA MET A 297 14.30 2.53 -5.56
C MET A 297 13.35 2.03 -6.65
N GLY A 298 13.40 2.62 -7.85
CA GLY A 298 12.66 2.14 -9.02
C GLY A 298 13.02 0.70 -9.35
N GLU A 299 14.32 0.37 -9.41
CA GLU A 299 14.81 -0.99 -9.64
C GLU A 299 14.37 -1.96 -8.52
N VAL A 300 14.43 -1.53 -7.25
CA VAL A 300 13.96 -2.34 -6.12
C VAL A 300 12.46 -2.63 -6.23
N PHE A 301 11.63 -1.61 -6.44
CA PHE A 301 10.19 -1.79 -6.59
C PHE A 301 9.84 -2.59 -7.84
N GLU A 302 10.64 -2.48 -8.91
CA GLU A 302 10.41 -3.19 -10.16
C GLU A 302 10.57 -4.71 -10.02
N ASN A 303 11.40 -5.15 -9.09
CA ASN A 303 11.74 -6.55 -8.94
C ASN A 303 11.20 -7.18 -7.66
N SER A 304 10.90 -6.37 -6.63
CA SER A 304 10.42 -6.88 -5.34
C SER A 304 9.07 -7.62 -5.49
N PRO A 305 8.99 -8.88 -5.04
CA PRO A 305 7.73 -9.62 -5.10
C PRO A 305 6.72 -9.04 -4.11
N PHE A 306 5.43 -9.10 -4.45
CA PHE A 306 4.34 -8.69 -3.55
C PHE A 306 3.78 -9.86 -2.75
N LEU A 307 3.80 -11.05 -3.34
CA LEU A 307 3.42 -12.33 -2.75
C LEU A 307 4.55 -13.32 -2.97
N ILE A 308 4.76 -14.24 -2.02
CA ILE A 308 5.79 -15.27 -2.07
C ILE A 308 5.15 -16.64 -1.80
N SER A 309 5.81 -17.73 -2.17
CA SER A 309 5.33 -19.06 -1.78
C SER A 309 5.45 -19.27 -0.26
N ALA A 310 4.65 -20.19 0.31
CA ALA A 310 4.78 -20.57 1.71
C ALA A 310 6.22 -21.03 2.05
N GLU A 311 6.83 -21.81 1.16
CA GLU A 311 8.23 -22.27 1.28
C GLU A 311 9.21 -21.09 1.33
N GLU A 312 9.05 -20.11 0.43
CA GLU A 312 9.88 -18.89 0.39
C GLU A 312 9.72 -18.04 1.65
N ALA A 313 8.52 -18.01 2.24
CA ALA A 313 8.26 -17.34 3.51
C ALA A 313 8.92 -18.02 4.72
N GLY A 314 9.55 -19.19 4.53
CA GLY A 314 10.05 -20.03 5.62
C GLY A 314 8.93 -20.68 6.43
N LEU A 315 7.72 -20.70 5.89
CA LEU A 315 6.60 -21.47 6.40
C LEU A 315 6.73 -22.87 5.78
N THR A 316 6.92 -23.90 6.59
CA THR A 316 6.63 -25.27 6.15
C THR A 316 5.24 -25.27 5.53
N GLU A 317 5.04 -25.91 4.37
CA GLU A 317 3.73 -26.06 3.72
C GLU A 317 2.68 -26.59 4.72
N GLU A 318 2.07 -25.70 5.50
CA GLU A 318 0.69 -25.87 5.87
C GLU A 318 -0.06 -25.53 4.59
N LYS A 319 -0.19 -26.54 3.73
CA LYS A 319 -1.32 -26.57 2.82
C LYS A 319 -2.52 -26.28 3.69
N PHE A 320 -3.08 -25.09 3.60
CA PHE A 320 -4.48 -24.84 3.97
C PHE A 320 -5.32 -25.65 2.99
N ASP A 321 -5.28 -26.94 3.23
CA ASP A 321 -6.09 -27.94 2.60
C ASP A 321 -7.29 -28.03 3.52
N ASP A 322 -8.30 -27.17 3.29
CA ASP A 322 -9.61 -27.27 3.97
C ASP A 322 -10.30 -28.63 3.70
N PHE A 323 -9.63 -29.55 3.00
CA PHE A 323 -10.10 -30.88 2.79
C PHE A 323 -9.71 -31.77 3.97
N GLU A 324 -10.73 -32.28 4.65
CA GLU A 324 -10.54 -33.32 5.65
C GLU A 324 -10.32 -34.67 4.93
N GLU A 325 -9.26 -35.38 5.32
CA GLU A 325 -9.03 -36.76 4.88
C GLU A 325 -9.58 -37.75 5.92
N THR A 326 -10.57 -38.53 5.51
CA THR A 326 -11.23 -39.50 6.39
C THR A 326 -11.08 -40.92 5.86
N PRO A 327 -10.43 -41.82 6.60
CA PRO A 327 -10.42 -43.24 6.27
C PRO A 327 -11.75 -43.90 6.66
N ILE A 328 -12.39 -44.57 5.71
CA ILE A 328 -13.64 -45.33 5.90
C ILE A 328 -13.31 -46.82 5.82
N PRO A 329 -13.36 -47.57 6.95
CA PRO A 329 -13.10 -49.00 6.96
C PRO A 329 -14.08 -49.80 6.08
N PRO A 330 -13.73 -51.04 5.67
CA PRO A 330 -14.68 -51.95 5.05
C PRO A 330 -15.91 -52.16 5.96
N GLY A 331 -17.11 -52.19 5.37
CA GLY A 331 -18.36 -52.41 6.13
C GLY A 331 -18.84 -51.20 6.95
N LYS A 332 -18.24 -50.02 6.77
CA LYS A 332 -18.57 -48.79 7.52
C LYS A 332 -18.97 -47.65 6.59
N PHE A 333 -19.56 -46.60 7.16
CA PHE A 333 -19.82 -45.33 6.50
C PHE A 333 -19.29 -44.19 7.38
N HIS A 334 -19.08 -43.03 6.76
CA HIS A 334 -18.75 -41.78 7.43
C HIS A 334 -19.82 -40.75 7.13
N GLU A 335 -20.26 -40.01 8.15
CA GLU A 335 -21.26 -38.96 8.03
C GLU A 335 -20.75 -37.65 8.61
N VAL A 336 -21.05 -36.56 7.91
CA VAL A 336 -20.81 -35.19 8.39
C VAL A 336 -22.13 -34.44 8.40
N ALA A 337 -22.45 -33.83 9.55
CA ALA A 337 -23.66 -33.05 9.74
C ALA A 337 -23.37 -31.56 9.55
N VAL A 338 -24.20 -30.91 8.75
CA VAL A 338 -24.09 -29.50 8.38
C VAL A 338 -25.38 -28.80 8.75
N LYS A 339 -25.29 -27.68 9.47
CA LYS A 339 -26.45 -26.90 9.92
C LYS A 339 -26.71 -25.77 8.94
N VAL A 340 -27.93 -25.73 8.39
CA VAL A 340 -28.43 -24.64 7.56
C VAL A 340 -29.34 -23.76 8.41
N GLU A 341 -29.05 -22.46 8.47
CA GLU A 341 -29.77 -21.49 9.31
C GLU A 341 -30.79 -20.66 8.54
N CYS A 342 -30.72 -20.65 7.20
CA CYS A 342 -31.60 -19.85 6.34
C CYS A 342 -32.12 -20.69 5.17
N GLU A 343 -33.42 -20.58 4.88
CA GLU A 343 -34.06 -21.27 3.75
C GLU A 343 -33.55 -20.70 2.44
N GLY A 344 -33.17 -21.55 1.48
CA GLY A 344 -32.53 -21.13 0.24
C GLY A 344 -31.01 -20.98 0.32
N SER A 345 -30.37 -21.32 1.46
CA SER A 345 -28.91 -21.47 1.53
C SER A 345 -28.43 -22.56 0.57
N ILE A 346 -27.26 -22.41 -0.05
CA ILE A 346 -26.68 -23.45 -0.91
C ILE A 346 -25.85 -24.39 -0.04
N VAL A 347 -26.15 -25.69 -0.07
CA VAL A 347 -25.30 -26.73 0.52
C VAL A 347 -24.40 -27.26 -0.59
N ALA A 348 -23.09 -27.14 -0.43
CA ALA A 348 -22.10 -27.53 -1.44
C ALA A 348 -21.07 -28.51 -0.88
N TRP A 349 -20.58 -29.40 -1.74
CA TRP A 349 -19.53 -30.36 -1.42
C TRP A 349 -18.53 -30.52 -2.55
N ASP A 350 -17.30 -30.86 -2.18
CA ASP A 350 -16.26 -31.36 -3.05
C ASP A 350 -15.62 -32.57 -2.37
N PHE A 351 -15.57 -33.72 -3.04
CA PHE A 351 -14.77 -34.84 -2.55
C PHE A 351 -14.07 -35.62 -3.66
N ARG A 352 -12.98 -36.28 -3.27
CA ARG A 352 -12.24 -37.23 -4.09
C ARG A 352 -11.75 -38.41 -3.26
N LEU A 353 -11.57 -39.55 -3.91
CA LEU A 353 -10.93 -40.70 -3.28
C LEU A 353 -9.43 -40.62 -3.51
N THR A 354 -8.65 -40.56 -2.43
CA THR A 354 -7.19 -40.65 -2.48
C THR A 354 -6.70 -42.10 -2.40
N SER A 355 -7.57 -43.02 -1.97
CA SER A 355 -7.30 -44.46 -1.95
C SER A 355 -8.59 -45.29 -2.01
N GLY A 356 -8.60 -46.34 -2.82
CA GLY A 356 -9.75 -47.24 -3.01
C GLY A 356 -10.31 -47.22 -4.44
N LYS A 357 -11.39 -47.99 -4.68
CA LYS A 357 -12.07 -48.02 -5.98
C LYS A 357 -13.13 -46.92 -6.09
N ASP A 358 -14.29 -47.18 -5.52
CA ASP A 358 -15.42 -46.27 -5.50
C ASP A 358 -15.98 -46.13 -4.08
N VAL A 359 -16.83 -45.13 -3.87
CA VAL A 359 -17.55 -44.91 -2.60
C VAL A 359 -19.00 -44.53 -2.90
N GLY A 360 -19.93 -45.00 -2.08
CA GLY A 360 -21.30 -44.52 -2.13
C GLY A 360 -21.39 -43.12 -1.55
N PHE A 361 -22.17 -42.23 -2.13
CA PHE A 361 -22.41 -40.89 -1.57
C PHE A 361 -23.89 -40.52 -1.71
N HIS A 362 -24.44 -39.89 -0.66
CA HIS A 362 -25.78 -39.31 -0.63
C HIS A 362 -25.84 -38.18 0.39
N VAL A 363 -26.90 -37.37 0.29
CA VAL A 363 -27.21 -36.30 1.24
C VAL A 363 -28.65 -36.45 1.73
N ASP A 364 -28.84 -36.51 3.04
CA ASP A 364 -30.13 -36.58 3.71
C ASP A 364 -30.40 -35.29 4.49
N PHE A 365 -31.63 -34.77 4.47
CA PHE A 365 -32.11 -33.83 5.47
C PHE A 365 -32.76 -34.59 6.63
N ILE A 366 -32.48 -34.19 7.86
CA ILE A 366 -33.15 -34.72 9.05
C ILE A 366 -34.17 -33.70 9.53
N ASN A 367 -35.44 -34.08 9.47
CA ASN A 367 -36.52 -33.24 9.95
C ASN A 367 -36.63 -33.26 11.49
N GLU A 368 -37.48 -32.42 12.06
CA GLU A 368 -37.70 -32.31 13.51
C GLU A 368 -38.20 -33.62 14.16
N SER A 369 -38.81 -34.52 13.39
CA SER A 369 -39.25 -35.84 13.85
C SER A 369 -38.17 -36.92 13.74
N GLY A 370 -36.93 -36.55 13.36
CA GLY A 370 -35.80 -37.49 13.17
C GLY A 370 -35.91 -38.36 11.92
N SER A 371 -36.89 -38.12 11.05
CA SER A 371 -37.08 -38.82 9.78
C SER A 371 -36.19 -38.22 8.70
N LYS A 372 -35.64 -39.09 7.84
CA LYS A 372 -34.72 -38.72 6.77
C LYS A 372 -35.48 -38.39 5.49
N VAL A 373 -35.20 -37.24 4.90
CA VAL A 373 -35.68 -36.85 3.57
C VAL A 373 -34.48 -36.81 2.62
N PRO A 374 -34.45 -37.63 1.55
CA PRO A 374 -33.30 -37.69 0.66
C PRO A 374 -33.21 -36.42 -0.19
N MET A 375 -32.08 -35.72 -0.12
CA MET A 375 -31.80 -34.50 -0.90
C MET A 375 -30.99 -34.84 -2.16
N VAL A 376 -29.96 -35.68 -2.00
CA VAL A 376 -29.15 -36.21 -3.09
C VAL A 376 -29.22 -37.73 -3.02
N PRO A 377 -29.70 -38.42 -4.07
CA PRO A 377 -29.86 -39.86 -4.04
C PRO A 377 -28.50 -40.58 -4.00
N TYR A 378 -28.51 -41.76 -3.41
CA TYR A 378 -27.34 -42.63 -3.36
C TYR A 378 -26.79 -42.96 -4.75
N LYS A 379 -25.51 -42.67 -4.95
CA LYS A 379 -24.75 -43.05 -6.15
C LYS A 379 -23.34 -43.48 -5.79
N ARG A 380 -22.76 -44.39 -6.58
CA ARG A 380 -21.36 -44.80 -6.46
C ARG A 380 -20.48 -43.90 -7.33
N TYR A 381 -19.43 -43.36 -6.73
CA TYR A 381 -18.48 -42.43 -7.36
C TYR A 381 -17.08 -43.03 -7.40
N GLU A 382 -16.44 -43.00 -8.56
CA GLU A 382 -15.12 -43.60 -8.82
C GLU A 382 -13.97 -42.67 -8.45
N ALA A 383 -12.79 -43.23 -8.14
CA ALA A 383 -11.65 -42.48 -7.62
C ALA A 383 -11.00 -41.46 -8.57
N ASN A 384 -11.26 -41.55 -9.87
CA ASN A 384 -10.56 -40.73 -10.88
C ASN A 384 -11.31 -39.46 -11.30
N GLN A 385 -12.40 -39.10 -10.61
CA GLN A 385 -13.20 -37.92 -10.93
C GLN A 385 -13.35 -37.01 -9.69
N PRO A 386 -13.10 -35.69 -9.81
CA PRO A 386 -13.53 -34.74 -8.80
C PRO A 386 -15.06 -34.77 -8.71
N ASN A 387 -15.61 -35.03 -7.53
CA ASN A 387 -17.04 -35.14 -7.33
C ASN A 387 -17.53 -33.89 -6.59
N GLN A 388 -17.93 -32.91 -7.38
CA GLN A 388 -18.47 -31.64 -6.92
C GLN A 388 -19.98 -31.61 -7.12
N GLY A 389 -20.68 -30.98 -6.20
CA GLY A 389 -22.11 -30.74 -6.34
C GLY A 389 -22.63 -29.77 -5.29
N ASP A 390 -23.80 -29.23 -5.59
CA ASP A 390 -24.50 -28.30 -4.72
C ASP A 390 -26.00 -28.39 -4.96
N PHE A 391 -26.79 -27.93 -3.99
CA PHE A 391 -28.21 -27.66 -4.18
C PHE A 391 -28.69 -26.53 -3.25
N PRO A 392 -29.71 -25.76 -3.68
CA PRO A 392 -30.40 -24.82 -2.80
C PRO A 392 -31.22 -25.60 -1.77
N SER A 393 -30.96 -25.34 -0.49
CA SER A 393 -31.57 -25.97 0.67
C SER A 393 -33.05 -25.61 0.79
N PRO A 394 -33.98 -26.56 0.61
CA PRO A 394 -35.41 -26.31 0.74
C PRO A 394 -35.87 -26.17 2.20
N PHE A 395 -35.05 -26.60 3.18
CA PHE A 395 -35.39 -26.60 4.60
C PHE A 395 -34.27 -26.02 5.45
N VAL A 396 -34.64 -25.36 6.56
CA VAL A 396 -33.71 -24.97 7.64
C VAL A 396 -33.53 -26.17 8.56
N GLY A 397 -32.30 -26.48 8.96
CA GLY A 397 -32.02 -27.62 9.84
C GLY A 397 -30.73 -28.35 9.50
N HIS A 398 -30.67 -29.66 9.79
CA HIS A 398 -29.44 -30.44 9.67
C HIS A 398 -29.46 -31.33 8.43
N TYR A 399 -28.42 -31.19 7.62
CA TYR A 399 -28.13 -32.02 6.47
C TYR A 399 -26.99 -32.98 6.81
N LYS A 400 -27.12 -34.24 6.42
CA LYS A 400 -26.10 -35.26 6.58
C LYS A 400 -25.56 -35.67 5.23
N LEU A 401 -24.27 -35.45 5.04
CA LEU A 401 -23.52 -35.90 3.89
C LEU A 401 -22.84 -37.21 4.27
N VAL A 402 -23.09 -38.28 3.51
CA VAL A 402 -22.72 -39.63 3.92
C VAL A 402 -21.90 -40.30 2.83
N TRP A 403 -20.67 -40.68 3.17
CA TRP A 403 -19.81 -41.55 2.37
C TRP A 403 -19.91 -42.99 2.86
N ASP A 404 -20.43 -43.85 2.00
CA ASP A 404 -20.77 -45.23 2.32
C ASP A 404 -19.77 -46.22 1.70
N ASN A 405 -19.14 -47.01 2.57
CA ASN A 405 -18.27 -48.13 2.21
C ASN A 405 -18.81 -49.46 2.79
N SER A 406 -20.09 -49.50 3.18
CA SER A 406 -20.72 -50.67 3.81
C SER A 406 -20.73 -51.90 2.91
N TYR A 407 -20.77 -51.70 1.59
CA TYR A 407 -20.72 -52.77 0.59
C TYR A 407 -19.33 -53.40 0.41
N SER A 408 -18.27 -52.76 0.91
CA SER A 408 -16.90 -53.25 0.75
C SER A 408 -16.54 -54.23 1.86
N THR A 409 -16.17 -55.45 1.48
CA THR A 409 -15.75 -56.50 2.42
C THR A 409 -14.26 -56.44 2.78
N PHE A 410 -13.41 -55.95 1.87
CA PHE A 410 -11.94 -56.03 2.03
C PHE A 410 -11.21 -54.69 1.94
N TYR A 411 -11.78 -53.68 1.27
CA TYR A 411 -11.05 -52.47 0.93
C TYR A 411 -11.52 -51.27 1.75
N ARG A 412 -10.61 -50.66 2.52
CA ARG A 412 -10.81 -49.32 3.08
C ARG A 412 -10.84 -48.27 1.97
N LYS A 413 -11.51 -47.15 2.20
CA LYS A 413 -11.50 -45.98 1.32
C LYS A 413 -10.90 -44.80 2.08
N ILE A 414 -10.16 -43.93 1.41
CA ILE A 414 -9.74 -42.65 1.98
C ILE A 414 -10.43 -41.57 1.15
N VAL A 415 -11.38 -40.88 1.80
CA VAL A 415 -12.14 -39.80 1.20
C VAL A 415 -11.50 -38.50 1.66
N ARG A 416 -11.15 -37.66 0.69
CA ARG A 416 -10.72 -36.30 0.92
C ARG A 416 -11.87 -35.37 0.52
N HIS A 417 -12.42 -34.63 1.48
CA HIS A 417 -13.68 -33.89 1.28
C HIS A 417 -13.68 -32.50 1.92
N LYS A 418 -14.44 -31.58 1.32
CA LYS A 418 -14.71 -30.22 1.81
C LYS A 418 -16.20 -29.92 1.65
N LEU A 419 -16.79 -29.28 2.66
CA LEU A 419 -18.21 -28.93 2.70
C LEU A 419 -18.38 -27.43 2.98
N ASP A 420 -19.43 -26.82 2.43
CA ASP A 420 -19.76 -25.41 2.68
C ASP A 420 -21.27 -25.15 2.69
N VAL A 421 -21.70 -24.13 3.43
CA VAL A 421 -23.09 -23.62 3.45
C VAL A 421 -23.09 -22.14 3.17
N ILE A 422 -23.69 -21.77 2.05
CA ILE A 422 -23.70 -20.38 1.59
C ILE A 422 -25.11 -19.80 1.81
N PRO A 423 -25.31 -18.86 2.73
CA PRO A 423 -26.64 -18.29 2.98
C PRO A 423 -27.16 -17.47 1.79
N PRO A 424 -28.49 -17.41 1.57
CA PRO A 424 -29.08 -16.63 0.50
C PRO A 424 -28.95 -15.13 0.78
N VAL A 425 -28.90 -14.33 -0.29
CA VAL A 425 -28.75 -12.88 -0.21
C VAL A 425 -30.02 -12.26 0.38
N ALA A 426 -29.99 -11.89 1.66
CA ALA A 426 -31.09 -11.14 2.26
C ALA A 426 -31.17 -9.73 1.66
N PRO A 427 -32.33 -9.28 1.16
CA PRO A 427 -32.58 -7.85 0.98
C PRO A 427 -32.80 -7.25 2.37
N GLN A 428 -31.92 -6.35 2.82
CA GLN A 428 -32.14 -5.67 4.10
C GLN A 428 -32.03 -4.16 4.02
N SER A 429 -33.03 -3.57 4.67
CA SER A 429 -33.33 -2.19 5.01
C SER A 429 -32.15 -1.45 5.66
N PRO A 430 -32.10 -0.11 5.51
CA PRO A 430 -31.02 0.72 6.03
C PRO A 430 -31.06 0.76 7.56
N ASP A 431 -29.99 0.31 8.20
CA ASP A 431 -29.77 0.51 9.63
C ASP A 431 -28.90 1.76 9.82
N MET A 432 -29.49 2.77 10.45
CA MET A 432 -28.86 4.00 10.92
C MET A 432 -28.33 3.78 12.33
N SER A 433 -27.12 3.26 12.46
CA SER A 433 -26.32 3.41 13.68
C SER A 433 -24.86 3.12 13.37
N LEU A 434 -23.95 3.76 14.11
CA LEU A 434 -22.49 3.87 13.91
C LEU A 434 -22.02 5.19 13.27
N VAL A 435 -22.41 6.28 13.93
CA VAL A 435 -21.60 7.49 14.10
C VAL A 435 -20.89 7.34 15.46
N GLU A 436 -19.68 7.89 15.57
CA GLU A 436 -18.78 7.95 16.74
C GLU A 436 -17.91 6.72 17.02
N GLU A 437 -16.65 6.79 16.56
CA GLU A 437 -15.47 6.82 17.45
C GLU A 437 -14.21 7.03 16.58
N ASP A 438 -13.79 8.29 16.51
CA ASP A 438 -12.47 8.75 16.05
C ASP A 438 -11.82 9.47 17.25
N GLU A 439 -10.49 9.48 17.29
CA GLU A 439 -9.59 10.19 18.24
C GLU A 439 -9.07 9.40 19.46
N GLN A 440 -7.92 8.74 19.31
CA GLN A 440 -6.68 9.02 20.07
C GLN A 440 -5.59 7.95 19.79
N THR A 441 -4.60 8.29 18.96
CA THR A 441 -3.14 8.25 19.26
C THR A 441 -2.30 8.50 18.01
#